data_AF-A0AA88IPU9-F1
#
_entry.id   AF-A0AA88IPU9-F1
#
_cell.length_a   1.000
_cell.length_b   1.000
_cell.length_c   1.000
_cell.angle_alpha   90.00
_cell.angle_beta   90.00
_cell.angle_gamma   90.00
#
_symmetry.space_group_name_H-M   'P 1'
#
loop_
_entity.id
_entity.type
_entity.pdbx_description
1 polymer ?
#
loop_
_entity_poly.entity_id
_entity_poly.type
_entity_poly.pdbx_seq_one_letter_code
_entity_poly.pdbx_strand_id
1 'polypeptide(L)'
;MEIRVFGLVLLLVLSVALPAEAQSWDSFQRKHIYLNMNTPSCTQRIKDQNVNDVRTCRSKTSFIKATDTQVQAICLNAGRHLGGNLYESNQKFTVVTCSVTKATPPCEYSGRQGLKYVTVKCEKRYPVHYQSERS
;
A
#
# COMPACT_ATOMS: atom_id res chain seq x y z
N MET A 1 9.00 41.97 -31.98
CA MET A 1 8.30 41.90 -30.69
C MET A 1 7.15 40.95 -30.87
N GLU A 2 7.36 39.64 -30.71
CA GLU A 2 7.51 38.97 -29.40
C GLU A 2 6.27 39.20 -28.55
N ILE A 3 5.75 38.14 -27.92
CA ILE A 3 4.41 38.02 -27.31
C ILE A 3 3.38 37.62 -28.38
N ARG A 4 3.27 36.33 -28.74
CA ARG A 4 2.22 35.44 -28.18
C ARG A 4 2.55 33.95 -28.35
N VAL A 5 3.84 33.61 -28.51
CA VAL A 5 4.33 32.23 -28.31
C VAL A 5 4.06 31.74 -26.87
N PHE A 6 3.78 32.67 -25.95
CA PHE A 6 3.44 32.41 -24.55
C PHE A 6 2.10 31.69 -24.30
N GLY A 7 1.20 31.60 -25.29
CA GLY A 7 -0.10 30.95 -25.11
C GLY A 7 -0.06 29.41 -25.19
N LEU A 8 0.90 28.85 -25.93
CA LEU A 8 1.00 27.40 -26.15
C LEU A 8 1.99 26.71 -25.21
N VAL A 9 2.87 27.46 -24.55
CA VAL A 9 3.87 26.92 -23.62
C VAL A 9 3.31 26.74 -22.21
N LEU A 10 2.20 27.39 -21.86
CA LEU A 10 1.62 27.35 -20.51
C LEU A 10 0.63 26.20 -20.25
N LEU A 11 0.42 25.29 -21.22
CA LEU A 11 -0.43 24.10 -21.07
C LEU A 11 0.35 22.81 -20.79
N LEU A 12 1.67 22.91 -20.54
CA LEU A 12 2.51 21.79 -20.10
C LEU A 12 2.69 21.76 -18.57
N VAL A 13 1.74 22.31 -17.82
CA VAL A 13 1.84 22.42 -16.36
C VAL A 13 0.80 21.50 -15.71
N LEU A 14 1.33 20.51 -14.97
CA LEU A 14 0.65 19.66 -13.99
C LEU A 14 -0.02 18.37 -14.47
N SER A 15 0.66 17.57 -15.29
CA SER A 15 0.72 16.13 -15.00
C SER A 15 1.81 15.89 -13.95
N VAL A 16 1.66 16.49 -12.77
CA VAL A 16 2.27 15.91 -11.58
C VAL A 16 1.50 14.64 -11.34
N ALA A 17 1.92 13.57 -12.02
CA ALA A 17 1.77 12.25 -11.46
C ALA A 17 2.46 12.37 -10.10
N LEU A 18 1.64 12.59 -9.05
CA LEU A 18 2.06 12.34 -7.68
C LEU A 18 2.86 11.06 -7.76
N PRO A 19 4.14 11.03 -7.33
CA PRO A 19 4.86 9.77 -7.29
C PRO A 19 3.96 8.86 -6.45
N ALA A 20 3.30 7.90 -7.12
CA ALA A 20 2.56 6.85 -6.46
C ALA A 20 3.64 6.15 -5.67
N GLU A 21 3.78 6.53 -4.38
CA GLU A 21 4.96 6.31 -3.54
C GLU A 21 5.56 4.97 -3.92
N ALA A 22 6.61 4.98 -4.75
CA ALA A 22 7.27 3.75 -5.14
C ALA A 22 8.05 3.35 -3.88
N GLN A 23 7.42 2.53 -3.05
CA GLN A 23 7.98 2.21 -1.75
C GLN A 23 9.01 1.09 -1.94
N SER A 24 10.12 1.14 -1.21
CA SER A 24 11.04 0.01 -1.20
C SER A 24 10.37 -1.24 -0.62
N TRP A 25 10.97 -2.41 -0.86
CA TRP A 25 10.56 -3.65 -0.20
C TRP A 25 10.53 -3.51 1.33
N ASP A 26 11.54 -2.87 1.93
CA ASP A 26 11.59 -2.63 3.37
C ASP A 26 10.40 -1.79 3.87
N SER A 27 10.02 -0.76 3.13
CA SER A 27 8.85 0.06 3.46
C SER A 27 7.55 -0.74 3.30
N PHE A 28 7.45 -1.58 2.28
CA PHE A 28 6.32 -2.48 2.10
C PHE A 28 6.19 -3.46 3.27
N GLN A 29 7.28 -4.14 3.66
CA GLN A 29 7.30 -5.08 4.79
C GLN A 29 6.79 -4.41 6.06
N ARG A 30 7.38 -3.26 6.41
CA ARG A 30 7.00 -2.48 7.59
C ARG A 30 5.51 -2.11 7.61
N LYS A 31 4.96 -1.67 6.48
CA LYS A 31 3.58 -1.17 6.39
C LYS A 31 2.53 -2.26 6.19
N HIS A 32 2.90 -3.41 5.62
CA HIS A 32 1.92 -4.38 5.11
C HIS A 32 2.17 -5.83 5.52
N ILE A 33 3.28 -6.18 6.16
CA ILE A 33 3.56 -7.56 6.58
C ILE A 33 3.73 -7.62 8.09
N TYR A 34 2.89 -8.41 8.73
CA TYR A 34 3.04 -8.71 10.15
C TYR A 34 2.32 -10.01 10.50
N LEU A 35 3.07 -11.10 10.63
CA LEU A 35 2.53 -12.44 10.88
C LEU A 35 1.59 -12.49 12.09
N ASN A 36 1.96 -11.79 13.17
CA ASN A 36 1.23 -11.77 14.44
C ASN A 36 0.17 -10.67 14.53
N MET A 37 -0.21 -10.06 13.40
CA MET A 37 -1.23 -9.02 13.40
C MET A 37 -2.57 -9.55 13.95
N ASN A 38 -3.26 -8.70 14.71
CA ASN A 38 -4.60 -8.94 15.20
C ASN A 38 -5.43 -7.66 15.16
N THR A 39 -6.77 -7.79 15.17
CA THR A 39 -7.66 -6.64 15.00
C THR A 39 -7.57 -5.58 16.11
N PRO A 40 -7.38 -5.93 17.41
CA PRO A 40 -7.20 -4.90 18.45
C PRO A 40 -5.89 -4.11 18.33
N SER A 41 -4.85 -4.70 17.72
CA SER A 41 -3.52 -4.06 17.62
C SER A 41 -3.40 -2.97 16.55
N CYS A 42 -4.44 -2.69 15.76
CA CYS A 42 -4.37 -1.76 14.63
C CYS A 42 -3.75 -0.40 14.96
N THR A 43 -4.27 0.29 15.98
CA THR A 43 -3.78 1.62 16.39
C THR A 43 -2.31 1.57 16.81
N GLN A 44 -1.97 0.63 17.70
CA GLN A 44 -0.63 0.49 18.23
C GLN A 44 0.38 0.13 17.13
N ARG A 45 0.04 -0.83 16.26
CA ARG A 45 0.93 -1.28 15.17
C ARG A 45 1.21 -0.16 14.18
N ILE A 46 0.19 0.57 13.74
CA ILE A 46 0.33 1.68 12.78
C ILE A 46 1.21 2.80 13.37
N LYS A 47 1.06 3.07 14.67
CA LYS A 47 1.89 4.03 15.41
C LYS A 47 3.35 3.55 15.50
N ASP A 48 3.60 2.35 15.99
CA ASP A 48 4.96 1.82 16.22
C ASP A 48 5.76 1.70 14.93
N GLN A 49 5.08 1.43 13.82
CA GLN A 49 5.71 1.32 12.53
C GLN A 49 5.79 2.65 11.78
N ASN A 50 5.34 3.79 12.33
CA ASN A 50 5.32 5.09 11.64
C ASN A 50 4.69 5.00 10.23
N VAL A 51 3.54 4.33 10.12
CA VAL A 51 2.83 4.18 8.84
C VAL A 51 2.19 5.49 8.39
N ASN A 52 1.73 6.29 9.36
CA ASN A 52 1.18 7.63 9.13
C ASN A 52 2.29 8.67 9.03
N ASP A 53 2.06 9.70 8.23
CA ASP A 53 2.84 10.93 8.30
C ASP A 53 2.44 11.74 9.53
N VAL A 54 3.34 12.57 10.06
CA VAL A 54 3.19 13.28 11.35
C VAL A 54 1.88 14.05 11.47
N ARG A 55 1.31 14.52 10.36
CA ARG A 55 0.11 15.35 10.31
C ARG A 55 -1.13 14.67 9.73
N THR A 56 -1.02 13.44 9.22
CA THR A 56 -2.12 12.82 8.45
C THR A 56 -2.32 11.36 8.79
N CYS A 57 -3.56 10.97 9.04
CA CYS A 57 -3.95 9.57 9.24
C CYS A 57 -4.27 8.90 7.89
N ARG A 58 -3.67 7.74 7.63
CA ARG A 58 -4.06 6.90 6.48
C ARG A 58 -5.49 6.40 6.71
N SER A 59 -6.36 6.51 5.70
CA SER A 59 -7.75 6.07 5.83
C SER A 59 -7.88 4.56 6.07
N LYS A 60 -7.01 3.78 5.41
CA LYS A 60 -6.95 2.33 5.45
C LYS A 60 -5.51 1.84 5.37
N THR A 61 -5.15 0.88 6.20
CA THR A 61 -3.90 0.12 6.12
C THR A 61 -4.22 -1.37 6.27
N SER A 62 -3.70 -2.21 5.38
CA SER A 62 -3.90 -3.66 5.44
C SER A 62 -2.59 -4.38 5.76
N PHE A 63 -2.66 -5.34 6.68
CA PHE A 63 -1.54 -6.17 7.09
C PHE A 63 -1.78 -7.64 6.73
N ILE A 64 -0.90 -8.18 5.91
CA ILE A 64 -0.86 -9.58 5.51
C ILE A 64 -0.23 -10.39 6.65
N LYS A 65 -0.98 -11.35 7.18
CA LYS A 65 -0.50 -12.29 8.20
C LYS A 65 0.24 -13.45 7.53
N ALA A 66 1.46 -13.17 7.10
CA ALA A 66 2.34 -14.10 6.42
C ALA A 66 3.80 -13.74 6.66
N THR A 67 4.73 -14.61 6.23
CA THR A 67 6.16 -14.29 6.19
C THR A 67 6.51 -13.46 4.97
N ASP A 68 7.62 -12.74 5.04
CA ASP A 68 8.17 -11.94 3.94
C ASP A 68 8.35 -12.78 2.67
N THR A 69 8.88 -14.00 2.79
CA THR A 69 9.05 -14.93 1.67
C THR A 69 7.73 -15.32 1.02
N GLN A 70 6.68 -15.57 1.81
CA GLN A 70 5.35 -15.91 1.29
C GLN A 70 4.75 -14.76 0.49
N VAL A 71 4.93 -13.52 0.95
CA VAL A 71 4.41 -12.33 0.25
C VAL A 71 5.26 -12.00 -0.97
N GLN A 72 6.59 -12.14 -0.89
CA GLN A 72 7.48 -11.97 -2.03
C GLN A 72 7.16 -12.94 -3.17
N ALA A 73 6.74 -14.17 -2.84
CA ALA A 73 6.37 -15.17 -3.83
C ALA A 73 5.24 -14.71 -4.79
N ILE A 74 4.41 -13.73 -4.40
CA ILE A 74 3.39 -13.14 -5.28
C ILE A 74 4.05 -12.51 -6.53
N CYS A 75 5.22 -11.90 -6.37
CA CYS A 75 6.01 -11.32 -7.46
C CYS A 75 6.88 -12.32 -8.22
N LEU A 76 6.74 -13.62 -7.91
CA LEU A 76 7.50 -14.71 -8.49
C LEU A 76 6.54 -15.72 -9.14
N ASN A 77 6.27 -16.83 -8.46
CA ASN A 77 5.52 -17.98 -8.95
C ASN A 77 4.16 -18.16 -8.26
N ALA A 78 3.85 -17.36 -7.24
CA ALA A 78 2.61 -17.47 -6.46
C ALA A 78 1.59 -16.35 -6.75
N GLY A 79 1.82 -15.56 -7.80
CA GLY A 79 0.88 -14.54 -8.26
C GLY A 79 0.57 -14.64 -9.75
N ARG A 80 -0.62 -14.17 -10.12
CA ARG A 80 -1.08 -13.98 -11.49
C ARG A 80 -0.83 -12.55 -11.91
N HIS A 81 -0.15 -12.36 -13.04
CA HIS A 81 0.07 -11.05 -13.63
C HIS A 81 -1.24 -10.45 -14.12
N LEU A 82 -1.52 -9.19 -13.74
CA LEU A 82 -2.72 -8.45 -14.12
C LEU A 82 -2.47 -7.36 -15.17
N GLY A 83 -1.21 -7.19 -15.59
CA GLY A 83 -0.77 -6.10 -16.48
C GLY A 83 0.13 -5.08 -15.77
N GLY A 84 0.99 -4.44 -16.55
CA GLY A 84 2.04 -3.56 -16.01
C GLY A 84 2.90 -4.28 -14.97
N ASN A 85 3.01 -3.70 -13.78
CA ASN A 85 3.74 -4.29 -12.66
C ASN A 85 2.80 -4.90 -11.59
N LEU A 86 1.53 -5.14 -11.90
CA LEU A 86 0.55 -5.64 -10.93
C LEU A 86 0.47 -7.17 -10.93
N TYR A 87 0.47 -7.75 -9.72
CA TYR A 87 0.34 -9.18 -9.49
C TYR A 87 -0.68 -9.42 -8.38
N GLU A 88 -1.64 -10.31 -8.62
CA GLU A 88 -2.59 -10.79 -7.61
C GLU A 88 -2.17 -12.15 -7.11
N SER A 89 -2.25 -12.40 -5.80
CA SER A 89 -1.94 -13.70 -5.22
C SER A 89 -2.83 -14.82 -5.80
N ASN A 90 -2.24 -15.99 -6.04
CA ASN A 90 -3.01 -17.17 -6.49
C ASN A 90 -3.85 -17.80 -5.38
N GLN A 91 -3.44 -17.59 -4.13
CA GLN A 91 -4.13 -18.06 -2.93
C GLN A 91 -4.53 -16.88 -2.04
N LYS A 92 -5.55 -17.09 -1.21
CA LYS A 92 -5.97 -16.08 -0.23
C LYS A 92 -4.99 -16.03 0.94
N PHE A 93 -4.68 -14.82 1.38
CA PHE A 93 -3.98 -14.55 2.62
C PHE A 93 -4.97 -14.17 3.71
N THR A 94 -4.64 -14.48 4.96
CA THR A 94 -5.32 -13.83 6.10
C THR A 94 -4.83 -12.39 6.17
N VAL A 95 -5.73 -11.43 6.01
CA VAL A 95 -5.42 -9.99 6.06
C VAL A 95 -6.21 -9.34 7.19
N VAL A 96 -5.54 -8.46 7.94
CA VAL A 96 -6.18 -7.54 8.88
C VAL A 96 -6.22 -6.16 8.24
N THR A 97 -7.42 -5.71 7.90
CA THR A 97 -7.68 -4.36 7.40
C THR A 97 -7.95 -3.44 8.58
N CYS A 98 -7.10 -2.44 8.78
CA CYS A 98 -7.25 -1.38 9.77
C CYS A 98 -7.84 -0.14 9.10
N SER A 99 -9.03 0.27 9.54
CA SER A 99 -9.71 1.47 9.05
C SER A 99 -9.72 2.55 10.13
N VAL A 100 -9.45 3.79 9.74
CA VAL A 100 -9.42 4.92 10.67
C VAL A 100 -10.79 5.14 11.30
N THR A 101 -10.82 5.32 12.61
CA THR A 101 -12.02 5.71 13.39
C THR A 101 -11.92 7.14 13.89
N LYS A 102 -10.68 7.64 14.06
CA LYS A 102 -10.37 9.03 14.40
C LYS A 102 -9.25 9.52 13.50
N ALA A 103 -9.56 10.45 12.60
CA ALA A 103 -8.64 10.98 11.60
C ALA A 103 -7.82 12.20 12.08
N THR A 104 -8.08 12.69 13.31
CA THR A 104 -7.28 13.74 13.96
C THR A 104 -6.21 13.07 14.82
N PRO A 105 -4.92 13.39 14.64
CA PRO A 105 -3.85 12.86 15.49
C PRO A 105 -4.10 13.10 16.99
N PRO A 106 -3.84 12.11 17.86
CA PRO A 106 -3.38 10.75 17.56
C PRO A 106 -4.48 9.91 16.88
N CYS A 107 -4.11 9.29 15.77
CA CYS A 107 -5.02 8.48 14.94
C CYS A 107 -5.46 7.22 15.69
N GLU A 108 -6.73 6.82 15.52
CA GLU A 108 -7.26 5.56 16.05
C GLU A 108 -7.85 4.71 14.92
N TYR A 109 -7.77 3.39 15.06
CA TYR A 109 -8.14 2.43 14.03
C TYR A 109 -8.93 1.25 14.61
N SER A 110 -9.84 0.72 13.80
CA SER A 110 -10.52 -0.56 14.04
C SER A 110 -10.09 -1.60 13.01
N GLY A 111 -9.92 -2.85 13.44
CA GLY A 111 -9.48 -3.94 12.59
C GLY A 111 -10.61 -4.88 12.18
N ARG A 112 -10.56 -5.36 10.93
CA ARG A 112 -11.35 -6.50 10.45
C ARG A 112 -10.43 -7.54 9.83
N GLN A 113 -10.63 -8.81 10.15
CA GLN A 113 -9.86 -9.91 9.57
C GLN A 113 -10.67 -10.63 8.49
N GLY A 114 -10.01 -11.05 7.41
CA GLY A 114 -10.62 -11.92 6.41
C GLY A 114 -9.58 -12.61 5.52
N LEU A 115 -10.02 -13.64 4.81
CA LEU A 115 -9.23 -14.25 3.74
C LEU A 115 -9.41 -13.42 2.46
N LYS A 116 -8.30 -12.95 1.89
CA LYS A 116 -8.30 -12.03 0.75
C LYS A 116 -7.28 -12.45 -0.31
N TYR A 117 -7.65 -12.29 -1.58
CA TYR A 117 -6.65 -12.16 -2.64
C TYR A 117 -6.02 -10.78 -2.53
N VAL A 118 -4.69 -10.72 -2.56
CA VAL A 118 -3.92 -9.48 -2.42
C VAL A 118 -3.31 -9.12 -3.76
N THR A 119 -3.52 -7.89 -4.20
CA THR A 119 -2.85 -7.34 -5.38
C THR A 119 -1.73 -6.40 -4.94
N VAL A 120 -0.53 -6.62 -5.47
CA VAL A 120 0.65 -5.79 -5.22
C VAL A 120 1.25 -5.31 -6.53
N LYS A 121 1.96 -4.18 -6.47
CA LYS A 121 2.90 -3.80 -7.52
C LYS A 121 4.25 -4.44 -7.20
N CYS A 122 4.88 -5.04 -8.21
CA CYS A 122 6.17 -5.70 -8.12
C CYS A 122 7.25 -4.94 -8.89
N GLU A 123 8.43 -4.78 -8.29
CA GLU A 123 9.62 -4.25 -8.96
C GLU A 123 10.81 -5.14 -8.60
N LYS A 124 11.59 -5.55 -9.61
CA LYS A 124 12.75 -6.44 -9.44
C LYS A 124 12.45 -7.70 -8.57
N ARG A 125 11.25 -8.28 -8.74
CA ARG A 125 10.74 -9.46 -8.00
C ARG A 125 10.36 -9.21 -6.53
N TYR A 126 10.19 -7.95 -6.11
CA TYR A 126 9.75 -7.59 -4.77
C TYR A 126 8.46 -6.78 -4.80
N PRO A 127 7.53 -7.00 -3.85
CA PRO A 127 6.40 -6.11 -3.64
C PRO A 127 6.87 -4.72 -3.21
N VAL A 128 6.39 -3.68 -3.89
CA VAL A 128 6.74 -2.27 -3.61
C VAL A 128 5.52 -1.40 -3.30
N HIS A 129 4.32 -1.92 -3.59
CA HIS A 129 3.08 -1.21 -3.31
C HIS A 129 1.93 -2.19 -3.07
N TYR A 130 1.09 -1.92 -2.05
CA TYR A 130 -0.14 -2.67 -1.80
C TYR A 130 -1.28 -2.01 -2.58
N GLN A 131 -1.71 -2.64 -3.68
CA GLN A 131 -2.69 -2.05 -4.59
C GLN A 131 -4.11 -2.20 -4.06
N SER A 132 -4.50 -3.42 -3.71
CA SER A 132 -5.88 -3.74 -3.32
C SER A 132 -5.99 -5.14 -2.73
N GLU A 133 -7.18 -5.44 -2.20
CA GLU A 133 -7.55 -6.76 -1.72
C GLU A 133 -9.03 -7.03 -1.99
N ARG A 134 -9.37 -8.28 -2.33
CA ARG A 134 -10.75 -8.71 -2.53
C ARG A 134 -11.05 -10.04 -1.84
N SER A 135 -12.31 -10.24 -1.46
CA SER A 135 -12.80 -11.50 -0.90
C SER A 135 -12.79 -12.64 -1.92
#